data_AF-A0A212IXQ6-F1
#
_entry.id   AF-A0A212IXQ6-F1
#
_cell.length_a   1.000
_cell.length_b   1.000
_cell.length_c   1.000
_cell.angle_alpha   90.00
_cell.angle_beta   90.00
_cell.angle_gamma   90.00
#
_symmetry.space_group_name_H-M   'P 1'
#
loop_
_entity.id
_entity.type
_entity.pdbx_description
1 polymer ?
#
loop_
_entity_poly.entity_id
_entity_poly.type
_entity_poly.pdbx_seq_one_letter_code
_entity_poly.pdbx_strand_id
1 'polypeptide(L)'
;MRTETVRDIIELFDSADIMMAYHDILCGDLIAEGCSRVVYECDYDKSCVVKIHKNVYRLPSDNILEWELWEMVKGMTNDVPKWFAPCVRISENGRILIQKKTTPLTDKQWNSLDQIPTYLSDVKKSNFGTYKGHICMHDYAFTLYRLGISNKMRKISKENRTRL
;
A
#
# COMPACT_ATOMS: atom_id res chain seq x y z
N MET A 1 32.74 19.15 -2.98
CA MET A 1 32.04 18.02 -2.37
C MET A 1 32.05 16.87 -3.35
N ARG A 2 32.74 15.77 -3.06
CA ARG A 2 32.55 14.52 -3.80
C ARG A 2 31.18 14.01 -3.42
N THR A 3 30.28 13.89 -4.39
CA THR A 3 29.09 13.05 -4.22
C THR A 3 29.59 11.63 -4.11
N GLU A 4 29.62 11.08 -2.90
CA GLU A 4 29.81 9.64 -2.69
C GLU A 4 28.83 8.91 -3.60
N THR A 5 29.34 8.00 -4.42
CA THR A 5 28.48 7.18 -5.26
C THR A 5 27.79 6.14 -4.39
N VAL A 6 26.63 5.61 -4.82
CA VAL A 6 25.94 4.51 -4.11
C VAL A 6 26.91 3.34 -3.84
N ARG A 7 27.88 3.12 -4.73
CA ARG A 7 28.94 2.13 -4.58
C ARG A 7 29.85 2.40 -3.38
N ASP A 8 30.27 3.66 -3.18
CA ASP A 8 31.14 4.03 -2.06
C ASP A 8 30.42 3.82 -0.72
N ILE A 9 29.10 4.06 -0.67
CA ILE A 9 28.27 3.84 0.52
C ILE A 9 28.09 2.34 0.82
N ILE A 10 27.94 1.50 -0.20
CA ILE A 10 27.82 0.04 -0.03
C ILE A 10 29.09 -0.56 0.60
N GLU A 11 30.26 0.05 0.38
CA GLU A 11 31.51 -0.40 1.00
C GLU A 11 31.63 0.03 2.48
N LEU A 12 30.83 1.00 2.94
CA LEU A 12 30.84 1.49 4.32
C LEU A 12 29.98 0.67 5.29
N PHE A 13 29.02 -0.08 4.77
CA PHE A 13 28.03 -0.78 5.58
C PHE A 13 27.85 -2.21 5.09
N ASP A 14 27.78 -3.15 6.01
CA ASP A 14 27.34 -4.49 5.65
C ASP A 14 25.80 -4.55 5.49
N SER A 15 25.28 -5.70 5.07
CA SER A 15 23.84 -5.86 4.89
C SER A 15 23.05 -5.78 6.21
N ALA A 16 23.64 -6.13 7.35
CA ALA A 16 22.97 -6.00 8.65
C ALA A 16 22.86 -4.52 9.06
N ASP A 17 23.93 -3.75 8.89
CA ASP A 17 23.96 -2.31 9.18
C ASP A 17 22.89 -1.55 8.39
N ILE A 18 22.79 -1.83 7.09
CA ILE A 18 21.77 -1.20 6.22
C ILE A 18 20.36 -1.56 6.69
N MET A 19 20.13 -2.81 7.07
CA MET A 19 18.80 -3.28 7.48
C MET A 19 18.39 -2.69 8.83
N MET A 20 19.32 -2.58 9.79
CA MET A 20 19.07 -1.90 11.07
C MET A 20 18.81 -0.41 10.87
N ALA A 21 19.67 0.29 10.12
CA ALA A 21 19.50 1.71 9.86
C ALA A 21 18.16 2.01 9.14
N TYR A 22 17.81 1.18 8.17
CA TYR A 22 16.51 1.26 7.50
C TYR A 22 15.36 1.09 8.49
N HIS A 23 15.42 0.04 9.33
CA HIS A 23 14.37 -0.25 10.29
C HIS A 23 14.23 0.89 11.30
N ASP A 24 15.33 1.31 11.94
CA ASP A 24 15.33 2.29 13.02
C ASP A 24 14.93 3.70 12.56
N ILE A 25 15.20 4.04 11.29
CA ILE A 25 14.84 5.36 10.74
C ILE A 25 13.39 5.37 10.24
N LEU A 26 12.89 4.27 9.66
CA LEU A 26 11.61 4.26 8.95
C LEU A 26 10.49 3.53 9.67
N CYS A 27 10.77 2.47 10.41
CA CYS A 27 9.77 1.55 10.94
C CYS A 27 9.51 1.83 12.43
N GLY A 28 8.29 2.25 12.74
CA GLY A 28 7.78 2.27 14.11
C GLY A 28 7.10 0.96 14.48
N ASP A 29 5.99 1.07 15.21
CA ASP A 29 5.21 -0.09 15.65
C ASP A 29 4.69 -0.92 14.47
N LEU A 30 4.69 -2.25 14.67
CA LEU A 30 4.06 -3.19 13.75
C LEU A 30 2.54 -2.97 13.74
N ILE A 31 1.98 -2.69 12.56
CA ILE A 31 0.52 -2.51 12.37
C ILE A 31 -0.14 -3.83 11.97
N ALA A 32 0.43 -4.51 10.98
CA ALA A 32 -0.17 -5.69 10.38
C ALA A 32 0.88 -6.59 9.71
N GLU A 33 0.57 -7.88 9.64
CA GLU A 33 1.38 -8.86 8.93
C GLU A 33 0.49 -9.70 8.01
N GLY A 34 0.84 -9.73 6.73
CA GLY A 34 0.20 -10.54 5.71
C GLY A 34 1.09 -11.69 5.22
N CYS A 35 0.60 -12.41 4.21
CA CYS A 35 1.35 -13.51 3.60
C CYS A 35 2.59 -13.02 2.82
N SER A 36 2.53 -11.86 2.20
CA SER A 36 3.59 -11.32 1.34
C SER A 36 4.40 -10.19 1.99
N ARG A 37 3.80 -9.45 2.93
CA ARG A 37 4.33 -8.19 3.44
C ARG A 37 4.05 -7.99 4.93
N VAL A 38 4.91 -7.20 5.56
CA VAL A 38 4.72 -6.64 6.91
C VAL A 38 4.47 -5.14 6.77
N VAL A 39 3.62 -4.57 7.63
CA VAL A 39 3.25 -3.16 7.61
C VAL A 39 3.56 -2.53 8.95
N TYR A 40 4.39 -1.50 8.95
CA TYR A 40 4.78 -0.73 10.12
C TYR A 40 4.22 0.69 10.05
N GLU A 41 4.11 1.34 11.22
CA GLU A 41 4.03 2.80 11.26
C GLU A 41 5.28 3.39 10.61
N CYS A 42 5.14 4.53 9.93
CA CYS A 42 6.28 5.28 9.42
C CYS A 42 6.77 6.23 10.51
N ASP A 43 7.95 5.99 11.08
CA ASP A 43 8.49 6.82 12.16
C ASP A 43 8.89 8.22 11.69
N TYR A 44 9.39 8.31 10.46
CA TYR A 44 9.74 9.58 9.83
C TYR A 44 8.53 10.47 9.48
N ASP A 45 7.41 9.89 9.04
CA ASP A 45 6.16 10.61 8.73
C ASP A 45 4.95 9.82 9.21
N LYS A 46 4.42 10.20 10.38
CA LYS A 46 3.28 9.52 11.03
C LYS A 46 1.97 9.55 10.22
N SER A 47 1.90 10.31 9.13
CA SER A 47 0.79 10.25 8.17
C SER A 47 0.92 9.10 7.16
N CYS A 48 1.97 8.29 7.25
CA CYS A 48 2.28 7.18 6.36
C CYS A 48 2.44 5.85 7.11
N VAL A 49 2.43 4.77 6.33
CA VAL A 49 2.83 3.42 6.73
C VAL A 49 3.96 2.94 5.83
N VAL A 50 4.74 1.98 6.33
CA VAL A 50 5.86 1.35 5.63
C VAL A 50 5.51 -0.11 5.38
N LYS A 51 5.39 -0.50 4.11
CA LYS A 51 5.11 -1.89 3.70
C LYS A 51 6.37 -2.57 3.19
N ILE A 52 6.78 -3.65 3.84
CA ILE A 52 8.02 -4.37 3.55
C ILE A 52 7.71 -5.76 3.01
N HIS A 53 8.28 -6.11 1.86
CA HIS A 53 8.21 -7.45 1.31
C HIS A 53 9.00 -8.46 2.15
N LYS A 54 8.36 -9.57 2.54
CA LYS A 54 8.93 -10.55 3.47
C LYS A 54 9.99 -11.46 2.83
N ASN A 55 9.77 -11.89 1.60
CA ASN A 55 10.57 -12.97 1.01
C ASN A 55 11.70 -12.42 0.13
N VAL A 56 12.93 -12.50 0.61
CA VAL A 56 14.10 -11.99 -0.12
C VAL A 56 14.35 -12.70 -1.46
N TYR A 57 13.82 -13.90 -1.66
CA TYR A 57 13.96 -14.70 -2.88
C TYR A 57 12.80 -14.53 -3.87
N ARG A 58 11.77 -13.76 -3.52
CA ARG A 58 10.64 -13.47 -4.41
C ARG A 58 10.67 -12.02 -4.86
N LEU A 59 10.13 -11.78 -6.04
CA LEU A 59 9.88 -10.43 -6.51
C LEU A 59 8.84 -9.75 -5.61
N PRO A 60 9.01 -8.48 -5.23
CA PRO A 60 8.08 -7.76 -4.37
C PRO A 60 6.88 -7.25 -5.18
N SER A 61 6.21 -8.16 -5.90
CA SER A 61 5.16 -7.83 -6.87
C SER A 61 4.04 -7.00 -6.27
N ASP A 62 3.59 -7.29 -5.04
CA ASP A 62 2.46 -6.57 -4.46
C ASP A 62 2.77 -5.08 -4.23
N ASN A 63 3.98 -4.73 -3.81
CA ASN A 63 4.40 -3.34 -3.66
C ASN A 63 4.53 -2.64 -5.02
N ILE A 64 5.14 -3.32 -5.99
CA ILE A 64 5.33 -2.79 -7.35
C ILE A 64 3.96 -2.53 -8.01
N LEU A 65 3.05 -3.50 -7.96
CA LEU A 65 1.72 -3.41 -8.58
C LEU A 65 0.87 -2.31 -7.93
N GLU A 66 0.93 -2.15 -6.60
CA GLU A 66 0.28 -1.02 -5.93
C GLU A 66 0.85 0.33 -6.38
N TRP A 67 2.18 0.44 -6.45
CA TRP A 67 2.83 1.65 -6.92
C TRP A 67 2.43 1.98 -8.36
N GLU A 68 2.53 1.02 -9.28
CA GLU A 68 2.16 1.19 -10.69
C GLU A 68 0.69 1.58 -10.85
N LEU A 69 -0.22 0.94 -10.11
CA LEU A 69 -1.64 1.31 -10.13
C LEU A 69 -1.84 2.74 -9.66
N TRP A 70 -1.22 3.13 -8.55
CA TRP A 70 -1.32 4.50 -8.04
C TRP A 70 -0.77 5.51 -9.02
N GLU A 71 0.41 5.27 -9.61
CA GLU A 71 1.00 6.13 -10.61
C GLU A 71 0.11 6.31 -11.84
N MET A 72 -0.59 5.25 -12.25
CA MET A 72 -1.53 5.29 -13.37
C MET A 72 -2.76 6.15 -13.07
N VAL A 73 -3.31 6.08 -11.84
CA VAL A 73 -4.56 6.75 -11.51
C VAL A 73 -4.38 8.13 -10.89
N LYS A 74 -3.27 8.42 -10.18
CA LYS A 74 -3.12 9.63 -9.34
C LYS A 74 -3.36 10.97 -10.05
N GLY A 75 -3.14 11.02 -11.36
CA GLY A 75 -3.32 12.22 -12.19
C GLY A 75 -4.72 12.33 -12.83
N MET A 76 -5.59 11.35 -12.65
CA MET A 76 -6.94 11.37 -13.22
C MET A 76 -7.80 12.45 -12.53
N THR A 77 -8.58 13.18 -13.33
CA THR A 77 -9.46 14.26 -12.85
C THR A 77 -10.84 13.76 -12.37
N ASN A 78 -11.13 12.47 -12.56
CA ASN A 78 -12.36 11.83 -12.11
C ASN A 78 -12.22 11.30 -10.66
N ASP A 79 -13.23 10.58 -10.18
CA ASP A 79 -13.25 10.05 -8.80
C ASP A 79 -12.44 8.76 -8.59
N VAL A 80 -11.83 8.20 -9.63
CA VAL A 80 -11.04 6.95 -9.53
C VAL A 80 -9.95 7.03 -8.45
N PRO A 81 -9.14 8.09 -8.34
CA PRO A 81 -8.05 8.16 -7.37
C PRO A 81 -8.54 8.12 -5.92
N LYS A 82 -9.78 8.56 -5.64
CA LYS A 82 -10.37 8.55 -4.29
C LYS A 82 -10.55 7.13 -3.75
N TRP A 83 -10.61 6.13 -4.61
CA TRP A 83 -10.74 4.73 -4.20
C TRP A 83 -9.44 4.10 -3.75
N PHE A 84 -8.30 4.78 -3.86
CA PHE A 84 -6.98 4.24 -3.53
C PHE A 84 -6.28 5.11 -2.49
N ALA A 85 -5.75 4.48 -1.44
CA ALA A 85 -4.86 5.16 -0.51
C ALA A 85 -3.57 5.56 -1.24
N PRO A 86 -3.16 6.84 -1.23
CA PRO A 86 -2.03 7.30 -2.03
C PRO A 86 -0.71 6.61 -1.67
N CYS A 87 0.01 6.13 -2.69
CA CYS A 87 1.42 5.78 -2.53
C CYS A 87 2.29 7.06 -2.57
N VAL A 88 3.30 7.12 -1.71
CA VAL A 88 4.17 8.28 -1.54
C VAL A 88 5.53 8.03 -2.17
N ARG A 89 6.10 6.85 -1.92
CA ARG A 89 7.41 6.47 -2.44
C ARG A 89 7.55 4.95 -2.47
N ILE A 90 8.34 4.43 -3.40
CA ILE A 90 8.79 3.04 -3.41
C ILE A 90 10.33 3.01 -3.48
N SER A 91 10.97 2.00 -2.89
CA SER A 91 12.39 1.74 -3.11
C SER A 91 12.63 1.27 -4.54
N GLU A 92 13.82 1.50 -5.10
CA GLU A 92 14.14 1.13 -6.49
C GLU A 92 13.96 -0.37 -6.76
N ASN A 93 14.23 -1.21 -5.77
CA ASN A 93 14.03 -2.66 -5.85
C ASN A 93 12.59 -3.11 -5.50
N GLY A 94 11.67 -2.19 -5.22
CA GLY A 94 10.27 -2.47 -4.91
C GLY A 94 10.00 -3.06 -3.52
N ARG A 95 11.02 -3.40 -2.73
CA ARG A 95 10.84 -4.11 -1.45
C ARG A 95 10.14 -3.27 -0.38
N ILE A 96 10.24 -1.96 -0.46
CA ILE A 96 9.69 -1.01 0.51
C ILE A 96 8.74 -0.07 -0.20
N LEU A 97 7.51 0.03 0.28
CA LEU A 97 6.50 0.97 -0.20
C LEU A 97 6.03 1.83 0.96
N ILE A 98 6.12 3.14 0.79
CA ILE A 98 5.54 4.14 1.69
C ILE A 98 4.18 4.54 1.13
N GLN A 99 3.13 4.33 1.91
CA GLN A 99 1.75 4.63 1.54
C GLN A 99 1.12 5.51 2.63
N LYS A 100 0.17 6.38 2.26
CA LYS A 100 -0.57 7.17 3.23
C LYS A 100 -1.36 6.26 4.18
N LYS A 101 -1.24 6.55 5.48
CA LYS A 101 -1.92 5.82 6.55
C LYS A 101 -3.42 6.08 6.46
N THR A 102 -4.19 5.00 6.47
CA THR A 102 -5.65 5.05 6.52
C THR A 102 -6.13 4.74 7.94
N THR A 103 -7.34 5.17 8.27
CA THR A 103 -8.03 4.72 9.48
C THR A 103 -8.84 3.47 9.14
N PRO A 104 -8.70 2.35 9.87
CA PRO A 104 -9.50 1.15 9.63
C PRO A 104 -11.00 1.44 9.65
N LEU A 105 -11.76 0.79 8.75
CA LEU A 105 -13.21 0.94 8.78
C LEU A 105 -13.83 0.30 10.04
N THR A 106 -14.76 1.03 10.65
CA THR A 106 -15.68 0.44 11.63
C THR A 106 -16.64 -0.56 10.95
N ASP A 107 -17.21 -1.50 11.71
CA ASP A 107 -18.24 -2.42 11.17
C ASP A 107 -19.44 -1.66 10.61
N LYS A 108 -19.82 -0.56 11.25
CA LYS A 108 -20.91 0.31 10.76
C LYS A 108 -20.59 0.87 9.38
N GLN A 109 -19.40 1.46 9.20
CA GLN A 109 -18.98 2.00 7.90
C GLN A 109 -18.91 0.91 6.84
N TRP A 110 -18.29 -0.23 7.16
CA TRP A 110 -18.23 -1.37 6.26
C TRP A 110 -19.63 -1.81 5.83
N ASN A 111 -20.51 -2.13 6.78
CA ASN A 111 -21.85 -2.62 6.50
C ASN A 111 -22.73 -1.62 5.74
N SER A 112 -22.48 -0.31 5.89
CA SER A 112 -23.16 0.75 5.14
C SER A 112 -22.63 0.98 3.71
N LEU A 113 -21.45 0.46 3.36
CA LEU A 113 -20.86 0.63 2.04
C LEU A 113 -21.53 -0.32 1.03
N ASP A 114 -22.57 0.12 0.33
CA ASP A 114 -23.37 -0.76 -0.53
C ASP A 114 -22.66 -1.17 -1.83
N GLN A 115 -21.92 -0.24 -2.43
CA GLN A 115 -21.31 -0.42 -3.74
C GLN A 115 -19.87 0.08 -3.79
N ILE A 116 -19.10 -0.55 -4.66
CA ILE A 116 -17.71 -0.21 -4.97
C ILE A 116 -17.49 -0.31 -6.49
N PRO A 117 -16.44 0.32 -7.04
CA PRO A 117 -16.11 0.18 -8.44
C PRO A 117 -15.83 -1.27 -8.84
N THR A 118 -16.23 -1.66 -10.05
CA THR A 118 -16.09 -3.04 -10.53
C THR A 118 -14.64 -3.49 -10.69
N TYR A 119 -13.73 -2.55 -10.89
CA TYR A 119 -12.31 -2.84 -11.04
C TYR A 119 -11.64 -3.24 -9.72
N LEU A 120 -12.14 -2.81 -8.56
CA LEU A 120 -11.57 -3.20 -7.26
C LEU A 120 -11.68 -4.73 -7.08
N SER A 121 -10.54 -5.37 -6.83
CA SER A 121 -10.42 -6.80 -6.54
C SER A 121 -10.15 -7.05 -5.06
N ASP A 122 -9.97 -8.32 -4.66
CA ASP A 122 -9.70 -8.74 -3.27
C ASP A 122 -10.50 -7.99 -2.19
N VAL A 123 -11.81 -7.94 -2.38
CA VAL A 123 -12.71 -7.09 -1.57
C VAL A 123 -12.98 -7.76 -0.22
N LYS A 124 -12.45 -7.15 0.84
CA LYS A 124 -12.68 -7.51 2.24
C LYS A 124 -12.43 -6.29 3.13
N LYS A 125 -13.07 -6.22 4.30
CA LYS A 125 -13.00 -5.06 5.20
C LYS A 125 -11.57 -4.64 5.52
N SER A 126 -10.68 -5.61 5.76
CA SER A 126 -9.28 -5.42 6.14
C SER A 126 -8.41 -4.73 5.07
N ASN A 127 -8.89 -4.67 3.81
CA ASN A 127 -8.21 -3.97 2.73
C ASN A 127 -8.73 -2.53 2.51
N PHE A 128 -9.71 -2.08 3.30
CA PHE A 128 -10.31 -0.76 3.21
C PHE A 128 -10.12 0.05 4.49
N GLY A 129 -10.01 1.36 4.31
CA GLY A 129 -9.98 2.34 5.38
C GLY A 129 -10.58 3.67 4.93
N THR A 130 -10.48 4.68 5.79
CA THR A 130 -10.77 6.07 5.43
C THR A 130 -9.48 6.87 5.29
N TYR A 131 -9.42 7.72 4.27
CA TYR A 131 -8.38 8.70 4.08
C TYR A 131 -9.03 10.02 3.63
N LYS A 132 -8.62 11.14 4.24
CA LYS A 132 -9.16 12.48 3.94
C LYS A 132 -10.70 12.54 3.79
N GLY A 133 -11.41 11.83 4.67
CA GLY A 133 -12.88 11.84 4.73
C GLY A 133 -13.61 10.93 3.75
N HIS A 134 -12.91 10.16 2.90
CA HIS A 134 -13.53 9.18 1.99
C HIS A 134 -13.04 7.76 2.27
N ILE A 135 -13.87 6.78 1.92
CA ILE A 135 -13.46 5.36 1.96
C ILE A 135 -12.53 5.08 0.77
N CYS A 136 -11.44 4.37 1.02
CA CYS A 136 -10.49 3.94 0.01
C CYS A 136 -9.94 2.55 0.33
N MET A 137 -9.46 1.86 -0.69
CA MET A 137 -8.70 0.62 -0.58
C MET A 137 -7.24 0.97 -0.32
N HIS A 138 -6.59 0.27 0.62
CA HIS A 138 -5.16 0.45 0.91
C HIS A 138 -4.32 -0.77 0.53
N ASP A 139 -4.92 -1.94 0.29
CA ASP A 139 -4.26 -3.09 -0.33
C ASP A 139 -4.93 -3.38 -1.67
N TYR A 140 -4.25 -3.07 -2.77
CA TYR A 140 -4.86 -3.06 -4.10
C TYR A 140 -3.96 -3.58 -5.22
N ALA A 141 -2.92 -4.35 -4.90
CA ALA A 141 -2.00 -4.94 -5.87
C ALA A 141 -2.72 -5.68 -7.01
N PHE A 142 -3.72 -6.48 -6.65
CA PHE A 142 -4.47 -7.30 -7.62
C PHE A 142 -5.52 -6.52 -8.41
N THR A 143 -5.70 -5.22 -8.16
CA THR A 143 -6.67 -4.38 -8.89
C THR A 143 -6.12 -3.99 -10.26
N LEU A 144 -4.80 -3.88 -10.43
CA LEU A 144 -4.18 -3.46 -11.69
C LEU A 144 -4.63 -4.32 -12.88
N TYR A 145 -4.69 -5.65 -12.71
CA TYR A 145 -5.13 -6.59 -13.74
C TYR A 145 -6.60 -6.42 -14.18
N ARG A 146 -7.39 -5.66 -13.42
CA ARG A 146 -8.82 -5.43 -13.67
C ARG A 146 -9.13 -4.01 -14.09
N LEU A 147 -8.12 -3.14 -14.19
CA LEU A 147 -8.34 -1.75 -14.52
C LEU A 147 -8.62 -1.59 -16.03
N GLY A 148 -9.82 -2.00 -16.46
CA GLY A 148 -10.49 -1.39 -17.60
C GLY A 148 -11.24 -0.18 -17.06
N ILE A 149 -10.85 1.04 -17.45
CA ILE A 149 -11.47 2.28 -16.96
C ILE A 149 -12.98 2.21 -17.20
N SER A 150 -13.72 1.95 -16.13
CA SER A 150 -15.17 1.81 -16.16
C SER A 150 -15.74 2.46 -14.91
N ASN A 151 -16.71 3.34 -15.10
CA ASN A 151 -17.45 3.97 -14.00
C ASN A 151 -18.55 3.04 -13.45
N LYS A 152 -18.51 1.75 -13.78
CA LYS A 152 -19.49 0.78 -13.28
C LYS A 152 -19.23 0.48 -11.81
N MET A 153 -20.31 0.52 -11.04
CA MET A 153 -20.35 0.16 -9.63
C MET A 153 -20.98 -1.23 -9.49
N ARG A 154 -20.52 -2.01 -8.51
CA ARG A 154 -21.11 -3.30 -8.13
C ARG A 154 -21.45 -3.34 -6.66
N LYS A 155 -22.51 -4.08 -6.32
CA LYS A 155 -22.82 -4.39 -4.92
C LYS A 155 -21.73 -5.26 -4.31
N ILE A 156 -21.42 -5.04 -3.04
CA ILE A 156 -20.54 -5.94 -2.29
C ILE A 156 -21.30 -7.26 -2.04
N SER A 157 -20.74 -8.40 -2.49
CA SER A 157 -21.38 -9.71 -2.31
C SER A 157 -21.38 -10.15 -0.85
N LYS A 158 -22.25 -11.11 -0.51
CA LYS A 158 -22.27 -11.71 0.84
C LYS A 158 -20.94 -12.36 1.19
N GLU A 159 -20.26 -13.03 0.24
CA GLU A 159 -18.95 -13.63 0.52
C GLU A 159 -17.90 -12.58 0.88
N ASN A 160 -17.86 -11.45 0.17
CA ASN A 160 -16.93 -10.36 0.48
C ASN A 160 -17.17 -9.75 1.87
N ARG A 161 -18.42 -9.77 2.36
CA ARG A 161 -18.76 -9.25 3.71
C ARG A 161 -18.18 -10.11 4.83
N THR A 162 -18.12 -11.42 4.62
CA THR A 162 -17.69 -12.40 5.63
C THR A 162 -16.22 -12.78 5.49
N ARG A 163 -15.52 -12.27 4.48
CA ARG A 163 -14.11 -12.55 4.23
C ARG A 163 -13.22 -11.79 5.23
N LEU A 164 -12.30 -12.52 5.85
CA LEU A 164 -11.32 -12.02 6.82
C LEU A 164 -10.12 -11.33 6.14
#